data_AF-A0A2D0H830-F1
#
_entry.id   AF-A0A2D0H830-F1
#
_cell.length_a   1.000
_cell.length_b   1.000
_cell.length_c   1.000
_cell.angle_alpha   90.00
_cell.angle_beta   90.00
_cell.angle_gamma   90.00
#
_symmetry.space_group_name_H-M   'P 1'
#
loop_
_entity.id
_entity.type
_entity.pdbx_description
1 polymer ?
#
loop_
_entity_poly.entity_id
_entity_poly.type
_entity_poly.pdbx_seq_one_letter_code
_entity_poly.pdbx_strand_id
1 'polypeptide(L)' 'MFDLTQHLEQLNFPSGFSGEIVFEFTLNKGRVGRVVLDEKASTLKDAVVVEKIKRSLLLWRVHPSTTGKVILTLHLHV' A
#
# COMPACT_ATOMS: atom_id res chain seq x y z
N MET A 1 -14.81 7.97 7.75
CA MET A 1 -13.81 6.91 7.96
C MET A 1 -13.14 6.73 6.60
N PHE A 2 -11.88 7.13 6.43
CA PHE A 2 -11.24 7.05 5.10
C PHE A 2 -10.88 5.59 4.80
N ASP A 3 -11.52 5.06 3.76
CA ASP A 3 -11.24 3.74 3.23
C ASP A 3 -9.81 3.71 2.65
N LEU A 4 -9.11 2.58 2.80
CA LEU A 4 -7.78 2.37 2.22
C LEU A 4 -7.79 2.60 0.70
N THR A 5 -8.86 2.16 0.04
CA THR A 5 -9.04 2.34 -1.41
C THR A 5 -9.01 3.82 -1.77
N GLN A 6 -9.83 4.64 -1.10
CA GLN A 6 -9.90 6.09 -1.33
C GLN A 6 -8.56 6.80 -1.03
N HIS A 7 -7.81 6.32 -0.03
CA HIS A 7 -6.50 6.86 0.30
C HIS A 7 -5.46 6.59 -0.79
N LEU A 8 -5.54 5.42 -1.42
CA LEU A 8 -4.62 5.00 -2.48
C LEU A 8 -4.98 5.58 -3.85
N GLU A 9 -6.26 5.78 -4.14
CA GLU A 9 -6.73 6.43 -5.38
C GLU A 9 -6.26 7.89 -5.51
N GLN A 10 -5.91 8.55 -4.40
CA GLN A 10 -5.30 9.88 -4.42
C GLN A 10 -3.86 9.89 -4.95
N LEU A 11 -3.24 8.71 -5.13
CA LEU A 11 -1.91 8.60 -5.69
C LEU A 11 -1.99 8.68 -7.21
N ASN A 12 -1.48 9.78 -7.76
CA ASN A 12 -1.26 9.89 -9.20
C ASN A 12 -0.07 9.03 -9.62
N PHE A 13 -0.30 7.99 -10.40
CA PHE A 13 0.77 7.22 -11.04
C PHE A 13 1.02 7.75 -12.45
N PRO A 14 2.27 7.76 -12.94
CA PRO A 14 2.52 7.94 -14.37
C PRO A 14 1.81 6.82 -15.15
N SER A 15 1.38 7.09 -16.38
CA SER A 15 0.77 6.07 -17.24
C SER A 15 1.80 5.04 -17.71
N GLY A 16 1.31 3.86 -18.12
CA GLY A 16 2.15 2.80 -18.67
C GLY A 16 2.63 1.77 -17.66
N PHE A 17 2.08 1.76 -16.45
CA PHE A 17 2.32 0.70 -15.47
C PHE A 17 1.11 -0.24 -15.41
N SER A 18 1.37 -1.52 -15.60
CA SER A 18 0.39 -2.55 -15.29
C SER A 18 1.06 -3.71 -14.57
N GLY A 19 0.37 -4.24 -13.58
CA GLY A 19 0.84 -5.38 -12.80
C GLY A 19 0.29 -5.37 -11.39
N GLU A 20 0.85 -6.25 -10.58
CA GLU A 20 0.43 -6.50 -9.21
C GLU A 20 1.56 -6.16 -8.24
N ILE A 21 1.20 -5.51 -7.15
CA ILE A 21 2.10 -5.18 -6.06
C ILE A 21 1.51 -5.69 -4.75
N VAL A 22 2.27 -6.50 -4.02
CA VAL A 22 1.86 -7.09 -2.75
C VAL A 22 2.69 -6.51 -1.61
N PHE A 23 2.02 -5.89 -0.64
CA PHE A 23 2.64 -5.34 0.56
C PHE A 23 2.21 -6.08 1.81
N GLU A 24 3.16 -6.26 2.72
CA GLU A 24 2.90 -6.73 4.07
C GLU A 24 3.22 -5.63 5.08
N PHE A 25 2.31 -5.40 6.02
CA PHE A 25 2.54 -4.48 7.13
C PHE A 25 1.71 -4.83 8.36
N THR A 26 2.07 -4.24 9.48
CA THR A 26 1.29 -4.33 10.72
C THR A 26 0.53 -3.04 10.98
N LEU A 27 -0.69 -3.15 11.48
CA LEU A 27 -1.40 -2.06 12.13
C LEU A 27 -1.22 -2.19 13.64
N ASN A 28 -0.86 -1.10 14.30
CA ASN A 28 -0.79 -1.02 15.75
C ASN A 28 -1.48 0.26 16.22
N LYS A 29 -2.58 0.11 16.97
CA LYS A 29 -3.41 1.22 17.45
C LYS A 29 -3.79 2.21 16.32
N GLY A 30 -4.18 1.66 15.18
CA GLY A 30 -4.57 2.42 14.00
C GLY A 30 -3.45 3.08 13.19
N ARG A 31 -2.18 2.76 13.49
CA ARG A 31 -1.00 3.23 12.75
C ARG A 31 -0.36 2.11 11.96
N VAL A 32 0.04 2.41 10.72
CA VAL A 32 0.84 1.51 9.88
C VAL A 32 2.28 1.47 10.39
N GLY A 33 2.79 0.25 10.60
CA GLY A 33 4.17 -0.03 10.95
C GLY A 33 5.05 -0.14 9.71
N ARG A 34 6.13 -0.95 9.80
CA ARG A 34 7.00 -1.18 8.64
C ARG A 34 6.19 -1.82 7.50
N VAL A 35 6.31 -1.25 6.31
CA VAL A 35 5.74 -1.79 5.07
C VAL A 35 6.83 -2.49 4.28
N VAL A 36 6.60 -3.75 3.92
CA VAL A 36 7.52 -4.61 3.18
C VAL A 36 6.87 -5.02 1.86
N LEU A 37 7.64 -4.95 0.78
CA LEU A 37 7.22 -5.47 -0.53
C LEU A 37 7.45 -6.99 -0.54
N ASP A 38 6.46 -7.77 -0.95
CA ASP A 38 6.68 -9.16 -1.30
C ASP A 38 7.26 -9.24 -2.72
N GLU A 39 8.57 -9.40 -2.78
CA GLU A 39 9.34 -9.52 -4.03
C GLU A 39 8.94 -10.74 -4.86
N LYS A 40 8.38 -11.80 -4.27
CA LYS A 40 8.00 -13.01 -5.02
C LYS A 40 6.60 -12.90 -5.57
N ALA A 41 5.68 -12.33 -4.79
CA ALA A 41 4.28 -12.18 -5.19
C ALA A 41 4.03 -10.97 -6.10
N SER A 42 4.89 -9.95 -6.08
CA SER A 42 4.72 -8.75 -6.91
C SER A 42 5.29 -8.92 -8.32
N THR A 43 4.50 -8.57 -9.33
CA THR A 43 4.93 -8.54 -10.73
C THR A 43 5.45 -7.16 -11.14
N LEU A 44 4.92 -6.09 -10.54
CA LEU A 44 5.40 -4.72 -10.73
C LEU A 44 6.34 -4.33 -9.58
N LYS A 45 7.58 -4.00 -9.91
CA LYS A 45 8.66 -3.73 -8.94
C LYS A 45 9.39 -2.42 -9.19
N ASP A 46 8.77 -1.53 -9.96
CA ASP A 46 9.32 -0.21 -10.19
C ASP A 46 9.52 0.51 -8.85
N ALA A 47 10.77 0.86 -8.55
CA ALA A 47 11.14 1.39 -7.24
C ALA A 47 10.42 2.72 -6.93
N VAL A 48 10.13 3.53 -7.95
CA VAL A 48 9.45 4.82 -7.77
C VAL A 48 7.98 4.59 -7.39
N VAL A 49 7.30 3.66 -8.08
CA VAL A 49 5.92 3.28 -7.77
C VAL A 49 5.82 2.66 -6.38
N VAL A 50 6.69 1.70 -6.08
CA VAL A 50 6.72 0.99 -4.79
C VAL A 50 6.94 1.96 -3.64
N GLU A 51 7.95 2.83 -3.72
CA GLU A 51 8.25 3.78 -2.65
C GLU A 51 7.15 4.83 -2.47
N LYS A 52 6.48 5.23 -3.55
CA LYS A 52 5.33 6.14 -3.48
C LYS A 52 4.18 5.52 -2.69
N ILE A 53 3.85 4.26 -2.96
CA ILE A 53 2.78 3.54 -2.26
C ILE A 53 3.15 3.33 -0.79
N LYS A 54 4.38 2.86 -0.49
CA LYS A 54 4.84 2.68 0.90
C LYS A 54 4.71 3.95 1.72
N ARG A 55 5.15 5.10 1.19
CA ARG A 55 5.02 6.40 1.86
C ARG A 55 3.57 6.76 2.12
N SER A 56 2.68 6.51 1.16
CA SER A 56 1.25 6.73 1.34
C SER A 56 0.67 5.86 2.45
N LEU A 57 0.99 4.56 2.46
CA LEU A 57 0.52 3.62 3.48
C LEU A 57 0.98 4.03 4.89
N LEU A 58 2.21 4.52 5.04
CA LEU A 58 2.72 5.01 6.33
C LEU A 58 1.96 6.23 6.86
N LEU A 59 1.34 7.01 5.97
CA LEU A 59 0.51 8.17 6.33
C LEU A 59 -0.95 7.79 6.59
N TRP A 60 -1.38 6.60 6.16
CA TRP A 60 -2.73 6.12 6.36
C TRP A 60 -3.01 5.88 7.85
N ARG A 61 -4.14 6.40 8.33
CA ARG A 61 -4.60 6.25 9.72
C ARG A 61 -5.98 5.64 9.73
N VAL A 62 -6.14 4.61 10.54
CA VAL A 62 -7.44 3.97 10.80
C VAL A 62 -7.85 4.16 12.25
N HIS A 63 -9.00 3.60 12.61
CA HIS A 63 -9.51 3.70 13.97
C HIS A 63 -8.49 3.13 14.98
N PRO A 64 -8.29 3.77 16.15
CA PRO A 64 -7.26 3.35 17.11
C PRO A 64 -7.46 1.93 17.70
N SER A 65 -8.66 1.36 17.58
CA SER A 65 -8.91 -0.03 18.00
C SER A 65 -8.38 -1.07 17.02
N THR A 66 -8.00 -0.68 15.80
CA THR A 66 -7.53 -1.61 14.76
C THR A 66 -6.05 -1.93 14.98
N THR A 67 -5.77 -3.21 15.21
CA THR A 67 -4.42 -3.78 15.32
C THR A 67 -4.40 -5.13 14.62
N GLY A 68 -3.33 -5.45 13.90
CA GLY A 68 -3.25 -6.72 13.17
C GLY A 68 -2.14 -6.75 12.12
N LYS A 69 -2.07 -7.85 11.38
CA LYS A 69 -1.23 -7.99 10.18
C LYS A 69 -2.12 -7.79 8.95
N VAL A 70 -1.60 -7.11 7.95
CA VAL A 70 -2.28 -6.81 6.70
C VAL A 70 -1.41 -7.29 5.55
N ILE A 71 -2.02 -8.02 4.62
CA ILE A 71 -1.48 -8.30 3.30
C ILE A 71 -2.35 -7.52 2.33
N LEU A 72 -1.73 -6.61 1.58
CA LEU A 72 -2.41 -5.73 0.64
C LEU A 72 -1.93 -6.07 -0.77
N THR A 73 -2.86 -6.54 -1.61
CA THR A 73 -2.63 -6.75 -3.03
C THR A 73 -3.24 -5.59 -3.82
N LEU A 74 -2.42 -4.94 -4.63
CA LEU A 74 -2.83 -3.86 -5.51
C LEU A 74 -2.70 -4.30 -6.96
N HIS A 75 -3.77 -4.14 -7.72
CA HIS A 75 -3.77 -4.31 -9.18
C HIS A 75 -3.73 -2.92 -9.81
N LEU A 76 -2.60 -2.60 -10.45
CA LEU A 76 -2.42 -1.33 -11.13
C LEU A 76 -2.67 -1.52 -12.63
N HIS A 77 -3.48 -0.62 -13.17
CA HIS A 77 -3.76 -0.52 -14.60
C HIS A 77 -3.96 0.96 -14.92
N VAL A 78 -2.89 1.63 -15.35
CA VAL A 78 -2.84 3.09 -15.58
C VAL A 78 -2.28 3.41 -16.95
#